data_AF-A0A1E3B212-F1
#
_entry.id   AF-A0A1E3B212-F1
#
_cell.length_a   1.000
_cell.length_b   1.000
_cell.length_c   1.000
_cell.angle_alpha   90.00
_cell.angle_beta   90.00
_cell.angle_gamma   90.00
#
_symmetry.space_group_name_H-M   'P 1'
#
loop_
_entity.id
_entity.type
_entity.pdbx_description
1 polymer ?
#
loop_
_entity_poly.entity_id
_entity_poly.type
_entity_poly.pdbx_seq_one_letter_code
_entity_poly.pdbx_strand_id
1 'polypeptide(L)'
;MSFFFYIYLKFAAVVIRSLARLQGKIISNPDAVRYIPSRDHQRTIKAHFYRVEAFVDPNTLAAPESGGTPLPAWLLRFFKQCYVPSNVDAKDPRISPYFADPIRFPRNVLIVAAGYDSLALEAERLAARLGENADRHVVYERMEKCDHAWDKIAREGTREWELKSRAYELAIEMLEM
;
A
#
# COMPACT_ATOMS: atom_id res chain seq x y z
N MET A 1 -27.92 12.32 -21.58
CA MET A 1 -26.87 11.71 -22.43
C MET A 1 -27.40 11.62 -23.86
N SER A 2 -26.70 12.15 -24.86
CA SER A 2 -27.15 12.09 -26.26
C SER A 2 -27.02 10.68 -26.82
N PHE A 3 -27.98 10.28 -27.66
CA PHE A 3 -27.97 9.00 -28.39
C PHE A 3 -26.67 8.83 -29.21
N PHE A 4 -26.21 9.91 -29.85
CA PHE A 4 -24.95 9.94 -30.60
C PHE A 4 -23.72 9.70 -29.71
N PHE A 5 -23.71 10.23 -28.49
CA PHE A 5 -22.62 10.01 -27.53
C PHE A 5 -22.57 8.57 -27.03
N TYR A 6 -23.73 7.92 -26.84
CA TYR A 6 -23.81 6.49 -26.54
C TYR A 6 -23.27 5.63 -27.69
N ILE A 7 -23.61 5.94 -28.94
CA ILE A 7 -23.06 5.26 -30.13
C ILE A 7 -21.54 5.43 -30.20
N TYR A 8 -21.04 6.66 -30.01
CA TYR A 8 -19.61 6.95 -29.99
C TYR A 8 -18.87 6.12 -28.92
N LEU A 9 -19.36 6.09 -27.68
CA LEU A 9 -18.75 5.29 -26.61
C LEU A 9 -18.80 3.78 -26.90
N LYS A 10 -19.89 3.27 -27.49
CA LYS A 10 -19.98 1.87 -27.92
C LYS A 10 -18.95 1.54 -28.99
N PHE A 11 -18.79 2.40 -29.99
CA PHE A 11 -17.79 2.24 -31.05
C PHE A 11 -16.36 2.27 -30.48
N ALA A 12 -16.03 3.28 -29.67
CA ALA A 12 -14.72 3.39 -29.03
C ALA A 12 -14.39 2.14 -28.17
N ALA A 13 -15.35 1.66 -27.38
CA ALA A 13 -15.18 0.44 -26.58
C ALA A 13 -14.97 -0.82 -27.43
N VAL A 14 -15.59 -0.93 -28.62
CA VAL A 14 -15.37 -2.04 -29.55
C VAL A 14 -13.98 -1.95 -30.19
N VAL A 15 -13.53 -0.76 -30.59
CA VAL A 15 -12.19 -0.55 -31.15
C VAL A 15 -11.11 -0.89 -30.11
N ILE A 16 -11.20 -0.33 -28.89
CA ILE A 16 -10.24 -0.60 -27.80
C ILE A 16 -10.16 -2.10 -27.48
N ARG A 17 -11.30 -2.80 -27.38
CA ARG A 17 -11.33 -4.25 -27.14
C ARG A 17 -10.75 -5.07 -28.29
N SER A 18 -10.90 -4.60 -29.53
CA SER A 18 -10.34 -5.26 -30.71
C SER A 18 -8.83 -5.09 -30.77
N LEU A 19 -8.31 -3.89 -30.47
CA LEU A 19 -6.88 -3.62 -30.36
C LEU A 19 -6.24 -4.39 -29.20
N ALA A 20 -6.90 -4.45 -28.04
CA ALA A 20 -6.42 -5.24 -26.89
C ALA A 20 -6.31 -6.75 -27.20
N ARG A 21 -7.16 -7.29 -28.10
CA ARG A 21 -7.05 -8.70 -28.55
C ARG A 21 -5.82 -8.96 -29.43
N LEU A 22 -5.22 -7.93 -30.03
CA LEU A 22 -3.97 -8.06 -30.81
C LEU A 22 -2.73 -8.19 -29.90
N GLN A 23 -2.83 -7.84 -28.62
CA GLN A 23 -1.72 -7.94 -27.64
C GLN A 23 -1.48 -9.37 -27.14
N GLY A 24 -2.10 -10.37 -27.75
CA GLY A 24 -1.98 -11.77 -27.38
C GLY A 24 -2.86 -12.17 -26.18
N LYS A 25 -2.86 -13.47 -25.87
CA LYS A 25 -3.62 -14.03 -24.75
C LYS A 25 -2.72 -14.08 -23.51
N ILE A 26 -3.10 -13.39 -22.44
CA ILE A 26 -2.38 -13.45 -21.16
C ILE A 26 -2.42 -14.90 -20.65
N ILE A 27 -1.25 -15.53 -20.53
CA ILE A 27 -1.09 -16.90 -20.02
C ILE A 27 -0.76 -16.82 -18.53
N SER A 28 -1.55 -17.50 -17.69
CA SER A 28 -1.30 -17.64 -16.25
C SER A 28 -0.50 -18.91 -15.96
N ASN A 29 0.41 -18.85 -14.98
CA ASN A 29 1.30 -19.95 -14.58
C ASN A 29 1.19 -20.23 -13.07
N PRO A 30 0.23 -21.06 -12.63
CA PRO A 30 -0.11 -21.22 -11.20
C PRO A 30 0.67 -22.30 -10.43
N ASP A 31 1.08 -21.99 -9.20
CA ASP A 31 1.75 -22.94 -8.28
C ASP A 31 0.86 -24.14 -7.95
N ALA A 32 -0.46 -23.92 -7.85
CA ALA A 32 -1.44 -24.98 -7.85
C ALA A 32 -2.77 -24.55 -8.49
N VAL A 33 -3.45 -25.51 -9.11
CA VAL A 33 -4.85 -25.37 -9.56
C VAL A 33 -5.72 -26.26 -8.67
N ARG A 34 -6.88 -25.75 -8.23
CA ARG A 34 -7.97 -26.55 -7.66
C ARG A 34 -9.29 -26.21 -8.34
N TYR A 35 -10.25 -27.11 -8.23
CA TYR A 35 -11.59 -26.95 -8.75
C TYR A 35 -12.56 -26.93 -7.57
N ILE A 36 -13.12 -25.76 -7.27
CA ILE A 36 -14.03 -25.56 -6.15
C ILE A 36 -15.45 -25.92 -6.62
N PRO A 37 -16.22 -26.75 -5.90
CA PRO A 37 -17.61 -27.03 -6.24
C PRO A 37 -18.44 -25.75 -6.31
N SER A 38 -19.29 -25.62 -7.33
CA SER A 38 -20.26 -24.52 -7.43
C SER A 38 -21.57 -24.90 -6.72
N ARG A 39 -22.44 -23.90 -6.48
CA ARG A 39 -23.82 -24.12 -5.99
C ARG A 39 -24.66 -24.94 -6.99
N ASP A 40 -24.29 -24.92 -8.26
CA ASP A 40 -24.78 -25.83 -9.28
C ASP A 40 -23.91 -27.08 -9.31
N HIS A 41 -24.52 -28.24 -9.06
CA HIS A 41 -23.86 -29.54 -8.96
C HIS A 41 -23.09 -29.95 -10.22
N GLN A 42 -23.41 -29.40 -11.40
CA GLN A 42 -22.71 -29.73 -12.66
C GLN A 42 -21.54 -28.78 -12.97
N ARG A 43 -21.20 -27.84 -12.08
CA ARG A 43 -20.17 -26.83 -12.35
C ARG A 43 -19.11 -26.75 -11.25
N THR A 44 -17.86 -26.52 -11.66
CA THR A 44 -16.75 -26.17 -10.76
C THR A 44 -16.11 -24.84 -11.14
N ILE A 45 -15.46 -24.19 -10.18
CA ILE A 45 -14.72 -22.95 -10.35
C ILE A 45 -13.23 -23.29 -10.32
N LYS A 46 -12.51 -23.06 -11.43
CA LYS A 46 -11.06 -23.24 -11.50
C LYS A 46 -10.37 -22.11 -10.73
N ALA A 47 -9.78 -22.43 -9.58
CA ALA A 47 -9.01 -21.52 -8.74
C ALA A 47 -7.51 -21.79 -8.92
N HIS A 48 -6.73 -20.71 -8.98
CA HIS A 48 -5.26 -20.72 -9.11
C HIS A 48 -4.66 -20.16 -7.82
N PHE A 49 -3.68 -20.84 -7.23
CA PHE A 49 -3.13 -20.55 -5.91
C PHE A 49 -1.65 -20.16 -6.01
N TYR A 50 -1.22 -19.21 -5.18
CA TYR A 50 0.13 -18.63 -5.14
C TYR A 50 0.50 -18.20 -3.70
N ARG A 51 1.79 -18.06 -3.34
CA ARG A 51 2.24 -17.89 -1.94
C ARG A 51 3.31 -16.79 -1.70
N VAL A 52 3.02 -15.86 -0.77
CA VAL A 52 3.93 -14.91 -0.07
C VAL A 52 3.12 -14.27 1.07
N GLU A 53 3.71 -13.87 2.20
CA GLU A 53 2.95 -13.89 3.46
C GLU A 53 2.52 -12.50 4.05
N ALA A 54 3.40 -11.54 4.42
CA ALA A 54 3.02 -10.10 4.64
C ALA A 54 2.92 -9.50 3.26
N PHE A 55 4.06 -9.10 2.71
CA PHE A 55 4.62 -10.00 1.72
C PHE A 55 5.75 -10.89 2.32
N VAL A 56 6.18 -10.64 3.58
CA VAL A 56 7.04 -11.49 4.44
C VAL A 56 6.22 -12.28 5.49
N ASP A 57 5.78 -11.73 6.64
CA ASP A 57 4.49 -12.11 7.32
C ASP A 57 3.89 -10.91 8.10
N PRO A 58 2.55 -10.67 8.16
CA PRO A 58 1.97 -9.52 8.87
C PRO A 58 1.52 -9.87 10.30
N ASN A 59 1.54 -11.15 10.70
CA ASN A 59 1.39 -11.51 12.12
C ASN A 59 2.66 -11.18 12.92
N THR A 60 3.79 -10.91 12.26
CA THR A 60 5.04 -10.48 12.91
C THR A 60 5.14 -8.96 13.06
N LEU A 61 4.14 -8.20 12.58
CA LEU A 61 4.08 -6.76 12.77
C LEU A 61 3.43 -6.45 14.12
N ALA A 62 4.13 -5.66 14.94
CA ALA A 62 3.66 -5.20 16.24
C ALA A 62 3.76 -3.67 16.29
N ALA A 63 2.77 -3.03 16.90
CA ALA A 63 2.82 -1.60 17.17
C ALA A 63 3.95 -1.27 18.18
N PRO A 64 4.65 -0.13 18.03
CA PRO A 64 5.62 0.34 19.02
C PRO A 64 5.04 0.53 20.42
N GLU A 65 3.78 0.98 20.51
CA GLU A 65 3.08 1.26 21.76
C GLU A 65 1.83 0.36 21.90
N SER A 66 1.43 0.06 23.14
CA SER A 66 0.22 -0.68 23.46
C SER A 66 -0.94 0.24 23.84
N GLY A 67 -2.16 -0.14 23.47
CA GLY A 67 -3.40 0.57 23.84
C GLY A 67 -4.28 1.03 22.69
N GLY A 68 -3.78 0.99 21.45
CA GLY A 68 -4.57 1.28 20.24
C GLY A 68 -5.16 0.06 19.55
N THR A 69 -5.67 0.29 18.34
CA THR A 69 -6.34 -0.66 17.45
C THR A 69 -5.54 -0.82 16.14
N PRO A 70 -4.41 -1.56 16.16
CA PRO A 70 -3.59 -1.77 14.96
C PRO A 70 -4.37 -2.49 13.86
N LEU A 71 -4.01 -2.23 12.60
CA LEU A 71 -4.64 -2.86 11.44
C LEU A 71 -4.54 -4.40 11.53
N PRO A 72 -5.67 -5.14 11.47
CA PRO A 72 -5.64 -6.59 11.54
C PRO A 72 -4.79 -7.20 10.42
N ALA A 73 -3.94 -8.18 10.76
CA ALA A 73 -3.03 -8.81 9.80
C ALA A 73 -3.75 -9.37 8.55
N TRP A 74 -4.99 -9.86 8.69
CA TRP A 74 -5.80 -10.32 7.55
C TRP A 74 -6.17 -9.18 6.58
N LEU A 75 -6.39 -7.96 7.07
CA LEU A 75 -6.75 -6.79 6.28
C LEU A 75 -5.53 -6.27 5.52
N LEU A 76 -4.36 -6.26 6.19
CA LEU A 76 -3.08 -6.02 5.52
C LEU A 76 -2.85 -7.05 4.40
N ARG A 77 -3.06 -8.35 4.65
CA ARG A 77 -2.99 -9.42 3.61
C ARG A 77 -3.99 -9.21 2.46
N PHE A 78 -5.16 -8.61 2.72
CA PHE A 78 -6.16 -8.34 1.70
C PHE A 78 -5.73 -7.19 0.77
N PHE A 79 -5.36 -6.02 1.32
CA PHE A 79 -4.86 -4.88 0.52
C PHE A 79 -3.66 -5.29 -0.35
N LYS A 80 -2.73 -6.02 0.28
CA LYS A 80 -1.58 -6.71 -0.30
C LYS A 80 -1.93 -7.55 -1.53
N GLN A 81 -2.94 -8.42 -1.43
CA GLN A 81 -3.43 -9.26 -2.54
C GLN A 81 -4.12 -8.46 -3.65
N CYS A 82 -4.77 -7.34 -3.33
CA CYS A 82 -5.40 -6.48 -4.31
C CYS A 82 -4.40 -5.61 -5.10
N TYR A 83 -3.29 -5.22 -4.47
CA TYR A 83 -2.36 -4.24 -5.04
C TYR A 83 -1.21 -4.86 -5.86
N VAL A 84 -0.61 -5.96 -5.39
CA VAL A 84 0.57 -6.56 -6.04
C VAL A 84 0.16 -7.74 -6.92
N PRO A 85 0.39 -7.68 -8.24
CA PRO A 85 0.20 -8.83 -9.13
C PRO A 85 1.14 -9.98 -8.73
N SER A 86 0.65 -11.22 -8.74
CA SER A 86 1.40 -12.40 -8.26
C SER A 86 2.68 -12.72 -9.04
N ASN A 87 2.90 -12.06 -10.20
CA ASN A 87 4.08 -12.21 -11.04
C ASN A 87 5.15 -11.11 -10.82
N VAL A 88 5.01 -10.28 -9.78
CA VAL A 88 6.00 -9.25 -9.42
C VAL A 88 6.56 -9.58 -8.03
N ASP A 89 7.89 -9.55 -7.90
CA ASP A 89 8.54 -9.71 -6.59
C ASP A 89 8.13 -8.56 -5.67
N ALA A 90 7.60 -8.88 -4.49
CA ALA A 90 7.22 -7.87 -3.51
C ALA A 90 8.43 -7.11 -2.94
N LYS A 91 9.66 -7.64 -3.08
CA LYS A 91 10.91 -6.93 -2.77
C LYS A 91 11.37 -6.00 -3.90
N ASP A 92 10.68 -5.96 -5.04
CA ASP A 92 10.94 -4.97 -6.07
C ASP A 92 10.89 -3.57 -5.44
N PRO A 93 11.91 -2.72 -5.63
CA PRO A 93 11.98 -1.40 -5.00
C PRO A 93 10.85 -0.44 -5.43
N ARG A 94 10.06 -0.80 -6.45
CA ARG A 94 8.84 -0.09 -6.87
C ARG A 94 7.59 -0.49 -6.08
N ILE A 95 7.63 -1.63 -5.37
CA ILE A 95 6.57 -2.11 -4.47
C ILE A 95 6.95 -1.85 -3.01
N SER A 96 8.18 -2.17 -2.64
CA SER A 96 8.70 -2.03 -1.27
C SER A 96 9.89 -1.07 -1.27
N PRO A 97 9.68 0.25 -1.09
CA PRO A 97 10.74 1.26 -1.17
C PRO A 97 11.93 1.04 -0.23
N TYR A 98 11.75 0.29 0.86
CA TYR A 98 12.83 -0.14 1.75
C TYR A 98 13.99 -0.86 1.03
N PHE A 99 13.74 -1.52 -0.10
CA PHE A 99 14.78 -2.18 -0.90
C PHE A 99 15.39 -1.29 -2.00
N ALA A 100 14.90 -0.07 -2.20
CA ALA A 100 15.49 0.86 -3.16
C ALA A 100 16.88 1.32 -2.69
N ASP A 101 17.76 1.66 -3.63
CA ASP A 101 18.98 2.41 -3.34
C ASP A 101 18.61 3.77 -2.70
N PRO A 102 19.16 4.14 -1.53
CA PRO A 102 18.89 5.44 -0.90
C PRO A 102 19.06 6.62 -1.86
N ILE A 103 20.01 6.56 -2.80
CA ILE A 103 20.28 7.63 -3.78
C ILE A 103 19.06 8.00 -4.64
N ARG A 104 18.08 7.09 -4.75
CA ARG A 104 16.83 7.29 -5.51
C ARG A 104 15.75 8.07 -4.75
N PHE A 105 15.91 8.26 -3.44
CA PHE A 105 15.05 9.14 -2.65
C PHE A 105 15.55 10.60 -2.73
N PRO A 106 14.65 11.59 -2.60
CA PRO A 106 15.02 12.99 -2.43
C PRO A 106 16.05 13.21 -1.30
N ARG A 107 16.77 14.33 -1.34
CA ARG A 107 17.70 14.72 -0.27
C ARG A 107 16.99 15.12 1.03
N ASN A 108 15.80 15.70 0.90
CA ASN A 108 14.96 16.14 2.01
C ASN A 108 13.78 15.16 2.11
N VAL A 109 13.61 14.48 3.25
CA VAL A 109 12.56 13.46 3.45
C VAL A 109 11.96 13.59 4.84
N LEU A 110 10.64 13.81 4.91
CA LEU A 110 9.85 13.66 6.12
C LEU A 110 9.16 12.29 6.13
N ILE A 111 9.22 11.59 7.26
CA ILE A 111 8.44 10.38 7.53
C ILE A 111 7.71 10.55 8.87
N VAL A 112 6.37 10.55 8.83
CA VAL A 112 5.53 10.63 10.04
C VAL A 112 4.83 9.28 10.25
N ALA A 113 4.83 8.78 11.49
CA ALA A 113 4.25 7.49 11.87
C ALA A 113 3.35 7.60 13.10
N ALA A 114 2.52 6.59 13.38
CA ALA A 114 1.61 6.55 14.54
C ALA A 114 2.10 5.55 15.61
N GLY A 115 2.03 5.93 16.89
CA GLY A 115 2.49 5.10 18.03
C GLY A 115 1.86 3.72 18.12
N TYR A 116 0.57 3.61 17.80
CA TYR A 116 -0.19 2.36 17.83
C TYR A 116 -0.27 1.65 16.45
N ASP A 117 0.41 2.15 15.42
CA ASP A 117 0.42 1.51 14.10
C ASP A 117 1.54 0.47 13.98
N SER A 118 1.16 -0.76 13.62
CA SER A 118 2.08 -1.86 13.32
C SER A 118 3.05 -1.59 12.16
N LEU A 119 2.75 -0.61 11.29
CA LEU A 119 3.61 -0.18 10.19
C LEU A 119 4.69 0.83 10.62
N ALA A 120 4.60 1.41 11.83
CA ALA A 120 5.48 2.48 12.27
C ALA A 120 6.97 2.07 12.37
N LEU A 121 7.25 0.79 12.61
CA LEU A 121 8.61 0.25 12.64
C LEU A 121 9.24 0.13 11.25
N GLU A 122 8.44 -0.04 10.18
CA GLU A 122 8.97 -0.01 8.81
C GLU A 122 9.33 1.42 8.39
N ALA A 123 8.50 2.39 8.80
CA ALA A 123 8.77 3.81 8.65
C ALA A 123 10.06 4.25 9.39
N GLU A 124 10.23 3.81 10.64
CA GLU A 124 11.44 4.08 11.45
C GLU A 124 12.71 3.52 10.80
N ARG A 125 12.67 2.25 10.36
CA ARG A 125 13.81 1.60 9.67
C ARG A 125 14.15 2.28 8.35
N LEU A 126 13.16 2.74 7.59
CA LEU A 126 13.42 3.48 6.36
C LEU A 126 14.06 4.84 6.67
N ALA A 127 13.56 5.59 7.65
CA ALA A 127 14.16 6.85 8.06
C ALA A 127 15.62 6.68 8.50
N ALA A 128 15.90 5.72 9.38
CA ALA A 128 17.25 5.40 9.83
C ALA A 128 18.19 5.10 8.65
N ARG A 129 17.77 4.23 7.72
CA ARG A 129 18.55 3.86 6.52
C ARG A 129 18.79 5.04 5.56
N LEU A 130 17.86 5.98 5.46
CA LEU A 130 18.05 7.20 4.66
C LEU A 130 18.97 8.21 5.36
N GLY A 131 18.98 8.24 6.70
CA GLY A 131 19.82 9.10 7.53
C GLY A 131 21.28 8.66 7.67
N GLU A 132 21.64 7.44 7.22
CA GLU A 132 23.04 6.95 7.20
C GLU A 132 23.99 7.82 6.35
N ASN A 133 23.45 8.58 5.40
CA ASN A 133 24.20 9.52 4.57
C ASN A 133 23.98 10.96 5.05
N ALA A 134 25.05 11.58 5.56
CA ALA A 134 25.05 12.92 6.16
C ALA A 134 24.73 14.07 5.18
N ASP A 135 24.79 13.85 3.86
CA ASP A 135 24.39 14.85 2.85
C ASP A 135 22.86 14.92 2.65
N ARG A 136 22.09 14.28 3.54
CA ARG A 136 20.63 14.18 3.51
C ARG A 136 20.00 14.80 4.74
N HIS A 137 18.87 15.44 4.54
CA HIS A 137 18.00 15.89 5.62
C HIS A 137 16.83 14.92 5.75
N VAL A 138 16.84 14.10 6.81
CA VAL A 138 15.78 13.12 7.08
C VAL A 138 15.17 13.42 8.44
N VAL A 139 13.87 13.69 8.45
CA VAL A 139 13.08 13.91 9.67
C VAL A 139 12.14 12.72 9.85
N TYR A 140 12.16 12.14 11.05
CA TYR A 140 11.22 11.11 11.48
C TYR A 140 10.55 11.53 12.78
N GLU A 141 9.22 11.59 12.79
CA GLU A 141 8.45 11.87 14.01
C GLU A 141 7.33 10.82 14.15
N ARG A 142 7.30 10.14 15.31
CA ARG A 142 6.24 9.20 15.66
C ARG A 142 5.26 9.89 16.61
N MET A 143 4.02 10.04 16.15
CA MET A 143 2.95 10.62 16.95
C MET A 143 2.49 9.61 18.00
N GLU A 144 2.94 9.81 19.24
CA GLU A 144 2.66 8.92 20.36
C GLU A 144 1.15 8.70 20.55
N LYS A 145 0.77 7.46 20.87
CA LYS A 145 -0.61 7.06 21.17
C LYS A 145 -1.64 7.40 20.08
N CYS A 146 -1.19 7.49 18.83
CA CYS A 146 -2.06 7.63 17.66
C CYS A 146 -2.24 6.28 16.95
N ASP A 147 -3.47 5.97 16.58
CA ASP A 147 -3.83 4.85 15.71
C ASP A 147 -3.52 5.13 14.24
N HIS A 148 -3.52 4.08 13.41
CA HIS A 148 -3.42 4.23 11.97
C HIS A 148 -4.49 5.21 11.43
N ALA A 149 -4.08 6.15 10.57
CA ALA A 149 -4.93 7.21 10.01
C ALA A 149 -5.60 8.17 11.03
N TRP A 150 -5.02 8.36 12.23
CA TRP A 150 -5.52 9.30 13.25
C TRP A 150 -5.81 10.70 12.69
N ASP A 151 -4.98 11.18 11.78
CA ASP A 151 -5.04 12.53 11.21
C ASP A 151 -6.31 12.77 10.38
N LYS A 152 -6.96 11.69 9.90
CA LYS A 152 -8.23 11.75 9.16
C LYS A 152 -9.45 11.82 10.07
N ILE A 153 -9.32 11.43 11.34
CA ILE A 153 -10.42 11.33 12.31
C ILE A 153 -10.28 12.25 13.53
N ALA A 154 -9.10 12.83 13.75
CA ALA A 154 -8.82 13.81 14.80
C ALA A 154 -9.81 14.98 14.77
N ARG A 155 -10.30 15.38 15.95
CA ARG A 155 -11.30 16.44 16.12
C ARG A 155 -10.67 17.67 16.76
N GLU A 156 -11.04 18.84 16.27
CA GLU A 156 -10.56 20.11 16.82
C GLU A 156 -10.78 20.17 18.34
N GLY A 157 -9.74 20.58 19.08
CA GLY A 157 -9.72 20.59 20.55
C GLY A 157 -9.34 19.26 21.23
N THR A 158 -8.93 18.22 20.50
CA THR A 158 -8.36 16.99 21.10
C THR A 158 -6.84 16.89 20.91
N ARG A 159 -6.18 16.08 21.74
CA ARG A 159 -4.72 15.81 21.63
C ARG A 159 -4.32 15.30 20.25
N GLU A 160 -5.17 14.48 19.61
CA GLU A 160 -4.93 13.95 18.27
C GLU A 160 -4.95 15.06 17.21
N TRP A 161 -5.66 16.17 17.46
CA TRP A 161 -5.66 17.35 16.60
C TRP A 161 -4.41 18.21 16.79
N GLU A 162 -3.88 18.31 17.99
CA GLU A 162 -2.57 18.94 18.25
C GLU A 162 -1.45 18.15 17.53
N LEU A 163 -1.43 16.82 17.69
CA LEU A 163 -0.47 15.94 16.99
C LEU A 163 -0.66 15.94 15.47
N LYS A 164 -1.90 16.04 14.98
CA LYS A 164 -2.16 16.31 13.56
C LYS A 164 -1.58 17.65 13.13
N SER A 165 -1.83 18.72 13.87
CA SER A 165 -1.33 20.06 13.55
C SER A 165 0.19 20.05 13.45
N ARG A 166 0.87 19.39 14.41
CA ARG A 166 2.31 19.13 14.40
C ARG A 166 2.78 18.34 13.17
N ALA A 167 2.08 17.26 12.80
CA ALA A 167 2.41 16.48 11.60
C ALA A 167 2.34 17.30 10.30
N TYR A 168 1.40 18.25 10.22
CA TYR A 168 1.26 19.14 9.07
C TYR A 168 2.24 20.33 9.11
N GLU A 169 2.60 20.82 10.30
CA GLU A 169 3.66 21.83 10.49
C GLU A 169 5.01 21.31 10.00
N LEU A 170 5.42 20.10 10.41
CA LEU A 170 6.61 19.41 9.89
C LEU A 170 6.61 19.29 8.36
N ALA A 171 5.45 19.07 7.75
CA ALA A 171 5.31 18.96 6.30
C ALA A 171 5.46 20.32 5.60
N ILE A 172 5.07 21.42 6.25
CA ILE A 172 5.33 22.79 5.77
C ILE A 172 6.83 23.09 5.91
N GLU A 173 7.42 22.87 7.09
CA GLU A 173 8.86 23.05 7.34
C GLU A 173 9.72 22.32 6.28
N MET A 174 9.41 21.05 5.99
CA MET A 174 10.09 20.23 4.98
C MET A 174 9.94 20.73 3.53
N LEU A 175 8.87 21.47 3.22
CA LEU A 175 8.59 22.01 1.89
C LEU A 175 9.16 23.42 1.67
N GLU A 176 9.51 24.13 2.75
CA GLU A 176 10.12 25.47 2.71
C GLU A 176 11.66 25.45 2.66
N MET A 177 12.27 24.25 2.66
CA MET A 177 13.73 23.99 2.59
C MET A 177 14.37 24.07 1.20
#